data_AF-A0A8S9R5X6-F1
#
_entry.id   AF-A0A8S9R5X6-F1
#
_cell.length_a   1.000
_cell.length_b   1.000
_cell.length_c   1.000
_cell.angle_alpha   90.00
_cell.angle_beta   90.00
_cell.angle_gamma   90.00
#
_symmetry.space_group_name_H-M   'P 1'
#
loop_
_entity.id
_entity.type
_entity.pdbx_description
1 polymer ?
#
loop_
_entity_poly.entity_id
_entity_poly.type
_entity_poly.pdbx_seq_one_letter_code
_entity_poly.pdbx_strand_id
1 'polypeptide(L)' 'MLEMDLRLLLPSLIPSSQSVYVLVFYFVYLAVAGEILPGKVIRGVILSDGSQLRYRCNGYFI' A
#
# COMPACT_ATOMS: atom_id res chain seq x y z
N MET A 1 9.11 -35.18 16.95
CA MET A 1 10.03 -34.02 16.89
C MET A 1 9.48 -32.95 15.92
N LEU A 2 9.24 -33.28 14.66
CA LEU A 2 8.70 -32.33 13.66
C LEU A 2 7.36 -31.65 14.06
N GLU A 3 6.49 -32.36 14.78
CA GLU A 3 5.16 -31.85 15.17
C GLU A 3 5.18 -30.82 16.33
N MET A 4 6.18 -30.90 17.22
CA MET A 4 6.35 -29.90 18.31
C MET A 4 6.94 -28.59 17.76
N ASP A 5 7.89 -28.67 16.83
CA ASP A 5 8.47 -27.50 16.16
C ASP A 5 7.41 -26.72 15.38
N LEU A 6 6.53 -27.41 14.65
CA LEU A 6 5.47 -26.77 13.88
C LEU A 6 4.49 -26.01 14.78
N ARG A 7 4.15 -26.58 15.94
CA ARG A 7 3.27 -25.93 16.94
C ARG A 7 3.89 -24.69 17.58
N LEU A 8 5.22 -24.61 17.66
CA LEU A 8 5.96 -23.46 18.16
C LEU A 8 6.17 -22.38 17.09
N LEU A 9 6.19 -22.76 15.81
CA LEU A 9 6.35 -21.82 14.68
C LEU A 9 5.04 -21.16 14.25
N LEU A 10 3.90 -21.83 14.38
CA LEU A 10 2.58 -21.27 14.02
C LEU A 10 2.26 -19.91 14.69
N PRO A 11 2.55 -19.69 15.99
CA PRO A 11 2.39 -18.38 16.63
C PRO A 11 3.37 -17.33 16.12
N SER A 12 4.56 -17.73 15.63
CA SER A 12 5.55 -16.82 15.06
C SER A 12 5.11 -16.25 13.70
N LEU A 13 4.11 -16.86 13.05
CA LEU A 13 3.50 -16.32 11.84
C LEU A 13 2.47 -15.22 12.14
N ILE A 14 2.06 -15.07 13.40
CA ILE A 14 1.12 -14.03 13.79
C ILE A 14 1.91 -12.71 13.85
N PRO A 15 1.55 -11.72 13.02
CA PRO A 15 2.26 -10.45 13.01
C PRO A 15 2.12 -9.77 14.37
N SER A 16 3.20 -9.13 14.82
CA SER A 16 3.15 -8.32 16.03
C SER A 16 2.23 -7.11 15.84
N SER A 17 1.58 -6.64 16.90
CA SER A 17 0.76 -5.42 16.83
C SER A 17 1.57 -4.22 16.34
N GLN A 18 2.86 -4.15 16.69
CA GLN A 18 3.78 -3.11 16.23
C GLN A 18 3.95 -3.13 14.71
N SER A 19 4.18 -4.31 14.13
CA SER A 19 4.26 -4.44 12.66
C SER A 19 2.96 -4.07 11.96
N VAL A 20 1.81 -4.38 12.56
CA VAL A 20 0.50 -3.96 12.03
C VAL A 20 0.38 -2.44 12.06
N TYR A 21 0.72 -1.79 13.16
CA TYR A 21 0.68 -0.32 13.26
C TYR A 21 1.60 0.34 12.24
N VAL A 22 2.85 -0.11 12.13
CA VAL A 22 3.81 0.43 11.14
C VAL A 22 3.25 0.31 9.72
N LEU A 23 2.68 -0.85 9.37
CA LEU A 23 2.11 -1.07 8.05
C LEU A 23 0.92 -0.13 7.77
N VAL A 24 0.02 0.01 8.75
CA VAL A 24 -1.14 0.92 8.64
C VAL A 24 -0.68 2.36 8.47
N PHE A 25 0.25 2.83 9.30
CA PHE A 25 0.80 4.19 9.16
C PHE A 25 1.51 4.41 7.84
N TYR A 26 2.23 3.41 7.35
CA TYR A 26 2.89 3.48 6.05
C TYR A 26 1.88 3.65 4.90
N PHE A 27 0.79 2.87 4.89
CA PHE A 27 -0.25 3.04 3.87
C PHE A 27 -0.97 4.38 3.97
N VAL A 28 -1.27 4.85 5.19
CA VAL A 28 -1.87 6.17 5.39
C VAL A 28 -0.92 7.26 4.90
N TYR A 29 0.36 7.17 5.22
CA TYR A 29 1.38 8.09 4.72
C TYR A 29 1.41 8.11 3.19
N LEU A 30 1.45 6.95 2.52
CA LEU A 30 1.45 6.88 1.06
C LEU A 30 0.19 7.48 0.44
N ALA A 31 -0.98 7.22 1.02
CA ALA A 31 -2.25 7.77 0.54
C ALA A 31 -2.28 9.30 0.67
N VAL A 32 -1.85 9.83 1.81
CA VAL A 32 -1.82 11.27 2.08
C VAL A 32 -0.74 11.97 1.24
N ALA A 33 0.48 11.43 1.20
CA ALA A 33 1.57 11.96 0.40
C ALA A 33 1.22 11.94 -1.11
N GLY A 34 0.60 10.86 -1.59
CA GLY A 34 0.10 10.72 -2.96
C GLY A 34 -0.91 11.78 -3.38
N GLU A 35 -1.73 12.27 -2.47
CA GLU A 35 -2.70 13.35 -2.75
C GLU A 35 -2.10 14.75 -2.59
N ILE A 36 -1.22 14.96 -1.61
CA ILE A 36 -0.67 16.28 -1.31
C ILE A 36 0.44 16.66 -2.30
N LEU A 37 1.34 15.74 -2.63
CA LEU A 37 2.57 16.08 -3.35
C LEU A 37 2.28 16.60 -4.77
N PRO A 38 2.99 17.66 -5.20
CA PRO A 38 2.85 18.18 -6.56
C PRO A 38 3.24 17.10 -7.56
N GLY A 39 2.45 16.96 -8.62
CA GLY A 39 2.65 15.91 -9.61
C GLY A 39 2.05 16.28 -10.95
N LYS A 40 2.67 15.82 -12.03
CA LYS A 40 2.11 16.00 -13.36
C LYS A 40 0.86 15.13 -13.49
N VAL A 41 -0.24 15.73 -13.93
CA VAL A 41 -1.46 14.98 -14.25
C VAL A 41 -1.40 14.52 -15.70
N ILE A 42 -1.42 13.20 -15.89
CA ILE A 42 -1.34 12.55 -17.20
C ILE A 42 -2.70 11.95 -17.55
N ARG A 43 -3.09 12.10 -18.81
CA ARG A 43 -4.33 11.52 -19.34
C ARG A 43 -4.14 10.02 -19.54
N GLY A 44 -5.07 9.24 -19.00
CA GLY A 44 -5.09 7.79 -19.05
C GLY A 44 -6.02 7.24 -20.15
N VAL A 45 -6.44 6.00 -19.94
CA VAL A 45 -7.38 5.30 -20.83
C VAL A 45 -8.75 5.98 -20.86
N ILE A 46 -9.40 5.93 -22.01
CA ILE A 46 -10.79 6.38 -22.21
C ILE A 46 -11.71 5.20 -21.84
N LEU A 47 -12.67 5.44 -20.95
CA LEU A 47 -13.64 4.45 -20.52
C LEU A 47 -14.76 4.28 -21.56
N SER A 48 -15.54 3.21 -21.43
CA SER A 48 -16.67 2.91 -22.32
C SER A 48 -17.78 3.96 -22.29
N ASP A 49 -17.85 4.77 -21.24
CA ASP A 49 -18.76 5.91 -21.11
C ASP A 49 -18.23 7.20 -21.77
N GLY A 50 -17.04 7.16 -22.37
CA GLY A 50 -16.38 8.30 -22.99
C GLY A 50 -15.62 9.21 -22.02
N SER A 51 -15.65 8.92 -20.71
CA SER A 51 -14.81 9.62 -19.74
C SER A 51 -13.34 9.19 -19.86
N GLN A 52 -12.41 10.01 -19.37
CA GLN A 52 -10.96 9.70 -19.43
C GLN A 52 -10.33 9.74 -18.04
N LEU A 53 -9.62 8.67 -17.68
CA LEU A 53 -8.88 8.64 -16.41
C LEU A 53 -7.79 9.71 -16.39
N ARG A 54 -7.53 10.26 -15.20
CA ARG A 54 -6.47 11.23 -14.97
C ARG A 54 -5.58 10.71 -13.85
N TYR A 55 -4.35 10.35 -14.20
CA TYR A 55 -3.37 9.86 -13.24
C TYR A 55 -2.51 11.02 -12.76
N ARG A 56 -2.41 11.21 -11.45
CA ARG A 56 -1.43 12.12 -10.85
C ARG A 56 -0.15 11.34 -10.62
N CYS A 57 0.90 11.69 -11.35
CA CYS A 57 2.20 11.03 -11.27
C CYS A 57 3.15 11.89 -10.44
N ASN A 58 3.29 11.55 -9.17
CA ASN A 58 4.20 12.19 -8.20
C ASN A 58 5.17 11.20 -7.52
N GLY A 59 5.28 9.97 -8.02
CA GLY A 59 6.12 8.93 -7.41
C GLY A 59 7.63 9.23 -7.33
N TYR A 60 8.14 10.26 -8.01
CA TYR A 60 9.53 10.73 -7.80
C TYR A 60 9.69 11.53 -6.50
N PHE A 61 8.60 12.04 -5.93
CA PHE A 61 8.58 12.83 -4.71
C PHE A 61 8.14 12.03 -3.47
N ILE A 62 7.66 10.80 -3.66
CA ILE A 62 7.25 9.83 -2.61
C ILE A 62 8.40 8.86 -2.37
#